data_AF-A0A2G1WRJ8-F1
#
_entry.id   AF-A0A2G1WRJ8-F1
#
_cell.length_a   1.000
_cell.length_b   1.000
_cell.length_c   1.000
_cell.angle_alpha   90.00
_cell.angle_beta   90.00
_cell.angle_gamma   90.00
#
_symmetry.space_group_name_H-M   'P 1'
#
loop_
_entity.id
_entity.type
_entity.pdbx_description
1 polymer ?
#
loop_
_entity_poly.entity_id
_entity_poly.type
_entity_poly.pdbx_seq_one_letter_code
_entity_poly.pdbx_strand_id
1 'polypeptide(L)'
;MGRDVDNWRDHIVAEFHGLNFPYEQRMLRTDRYKYVMNAGDTSELYDLERDPNELVNRVGDPDYADTEDILEAQLSEILRERGDPELPEDEWLYPALTPMYYPTTDDE
;
A
#
# COMPACT_ATOMS: atom_id res chain seq x y z
N MET A 1 -17.82 -8.30 26.66
CA MET A 1 -16.39 -8.09 26.33
C MET A 1 -15.91 -9.19 25.40
N GLY A 2 -14.95 -8.91 24.52
CA GLY A 2 -14.28 -9.93 23.71
C GLY A 2 -13.48 -10.89 24.59
N ARG A 3 -13.26 -12.13 24.11
CA ARG A 3 -12.39 -13.11 24.78
C ARG A 3 -10.95 -12.86 24.36
N ASP A 4 -10.02 -13.03 25.31
CA ASP A 4 -8.61 -13.17 25.00
C ASP A 4 -8.41 -14.46 24.19
N VAL A 5 -7.62 -14.33 23.12
CA VAL A 5 -7.28 -15.40 22.19
C VAL A 5 -5.78 -15.35 21.98
N ASP A 6 -5.12 -16.48 22.22
CA ASP A 6 -3.69 -16.61 21.99
C ASP A 6 -3.39 -16.47 20.48
N ASN A 7 -2.27 -15.81 20.15
CA ASN A 7 -1.83 -15.55 18.77
C ASN A 7 -2.85 -14.75 17.93
N TRP A 8 -3.48 -13.73 18.53
CA TRP A 8 -4.26 -12.78 17.75
C TRP A 8 -3.39 -12.05 16.74
N ARG A 9 -4.01 -11.63 15.63
CA ARG A 9 -3.31 -10.89 14.58
C ARG A 9 -2.74 -9.58 15.12
N ASP A 10 -1.56 -9.23 14.64
CA ASP A 10 -0.83 -7.99 14.91
C ASP A 10 -1.08 -6.90 13.85
N HIS A 11 -1.78 -7.25 12.76
CA HIS A 11 -2.08 -6.34 11.68
C HIS A 11 -3.48 -6.57 11.06
N ILE A 12 -3.96 -5.56 10.35
CA ILE A 12 -5.17 -5.57 9.53
C ILE A 12 -4.77 -5.22 8.12
N VAL A 13 -5.29 -5.96 7.14
CA VAL A 13 -5.22 -5.60 5.71
C VAL A 13 -6.59 -5.15 5.25
N ALA A 14 -6.65 -4.05 4.48
CA ALA A 14 -7.86 -3.59 3.83
C ALA A 14 -7.59 -3.21 2.36
N GLU A 15 -8.65 -3.24 1.56
CA GLU A 15 -8.59 -2.97 0.13
C GLU A 15 -9.64 -1.93 -0.24
N PHE A 16 -9.31 -1.06 -1.19
CA PHE A 16 -10.24 -0.07 -1.73
C PHE A 16 -10.27 -0.11 -3.25
N HIS A 17 -11.49 -0.34 -3.76
CA HIS A 17 -11.80 -0.56 -5.18
C HIS A 17 -12.69 0.55 -5.76
N GLY A 18 -12.81 1.68 -5.06
CA GLY A 18 -13.77 2.75 -5.38
C GLY A 18 -13.24 3.86 -6.28
N LEU A 19 -12.01 3.73 -6.80
CA LEU A 19 -11.45 4.69 -7.74
C LEU A 19 -12.09 4.51 -9.13
N ASN A 20 -12.30 5.62 -9.85
CA ASN A 20 -12.77 5.58 -11.25
C ASN A 20 -11.67 5.14 -12.24
N PHE A 21 -10.51 4.75 -11.72
CA PHE A 21 -9.36 4.20 -12.44
C PHE A 21 -9.15 2.76 -12.00
N PRO A 22 -8.56 1.89 -12.84
CA PRO A 22 -8.25 0.51 -12.50
C PRO A 22 -7.02 0.42 -11.58
N TYR A 23 -6.95 1.28 -10.56
CA TYR A 23 -5.93 1.26 -9.53
C TYR A 23 -6.63 0.96 -8.22
N GLU A 24 -6.19 -0.10 -7.56
CA GLU A 24 -6.75 -0.50 -6.28
C GLU A 24 -5.75 -0.13 -5.18
N GLN A 25 -6.26 0.36 -4.04
CA GLN A 25 -5.41 0.64 -2.89
C GLN A 25 -5.35 -0.58 -1.98
N ARG A 26 -4.18 -0.83 -1.40
CA ARG A 26 -3.96 -1.84 -0.37
C ARG A 26 -3.42 -1.16 0.88
N MET A 27 -3.95 -1.52 2.03
CA MET A 27 -3.57 -0.92 3.30
C MET A 27 -3.16 -2.01 4.29
N LEU A 28 -2.03 -1.80 4.96
CA LEU A 28 -1.58 -2.55 6.12
C LEU A 28 -1.61 -1.64 7.35
N ARG A 29 -2.32 -2.04 8.40
CA ARG A 29 -2.35 -1.31 9.68
C ARG A 29 -1.94 -2.21 10.82
N THR A 30 -0.88 -1.83 11.52
CA THR A 30 -0.46 -2.41 12.80
C THR A 30 -1.02 -1.57 13.95
N ASP A 31 -0.61 -1.86 15.18
CA ASP A 31 -0.95 -1.01 16.33
C ASP A 31 -0.36 0.40 16.22
N ARG A 32 0.84 0.54 15.65
CA ARG A 32 1.58 1.81 15.59
C ARG A 32 1.60 2.47 14.22
N TYR A 33 1.61 1.70 13.14
CA TYR A 33 1.79 2.24 11.81
C TYR A 33 0.65 1.87 10.88
N LYS A 34 0.39 2.76 9.91
CA LYS A 34 -0.48 2.49 8.77
C LYS A 34 0.30 2.79 7.51
N TYR A 35 0.33 1.82 6.60
CA TYR A 35 0.89 1.93 5.26
C TYR A 35 -0.23 1.76 4.23
N VAL A 36 -0.31 2.64 3.24
CA VAL A 36 -1.23 2.55 2.11
C VAL A 36 -0.42 2.57 0.82
N MET A 37 -0.51 1.49 0.06
CA MET A 37 0.06 1.39 -1.27
C MET A 37 -0.93 1.97 -2.28
N ASN A 38 -0.48 2.98 -3.03
CA ASN A 38 -1.24 3.64 -4.07
C ASN A 38 -0.65 3.30 -5.44
N ALA A 39 -1.31 2.42 -6.19
CA ALA A 39 -0.82 2.07 -7.51
C ALA A 39 -0.84 3.27 -8.47
N GLY A 40 0.35 3.63 -8.99
CA GLY A 40 0.51 4.76 -9.91
C GLY A 40 0.52 6.14 -9.25
N ASP A 41 0.59 6.23 -7.92
CA ASP A 41 0.74 7.49 -7.17
C ASP A 41 1.67 7.29 -5.95
N THR A 42 1.85 8.34 -5.15
CA THR A 42 2.64 8.32 -3.93
C THR A 42 1.93 7.50 -2.85
N SER A 43 2.62 6.50 -2.30
CA SER A 43 2.16 5.76 -1.12
C SER A 43 2.04 6.65 0.12
N GLU A 44 1.42 6.11 1.18
CA GLU A 44 1.24 6.82 2.44
C GLU A 44 1.73 6.00 3.63
N LEU A 45 2.42 6.66 4.57
CA LEU A 45 2.91 6.09 5.82
C LEU A 45 2.56 7.02 6.98
N TYR A 46 1.88 6.49 7.99
CA TYR A 46 1.48 7.24 9.19
C TYR A 46 1.96 6.54 10.47
N ASP A 47 2.61 7.28 11.37
CA ASP A 47 2.87 6.87 12.76
C ASP A 47 1.66 7.23 13.61
N LEU A 48 0.78 6.26 13.86
CA LEU A 48 -0.48 6.44 14.59
C LEU A 48 -0.28 6.76 16.08
N GLU A 49 0.90 6.49 16.62
CA GLU A 49 1.23 6.83 18.01
C GLU A 49 1.53 8.32 18.14
N ARG A 50 2.24 8.88 17.14
CA ARG A 50 2.60 10.31 17.08
C ARG A 50 1.56 11.17 16.37
N ASP A 51 0.81 10.59 15.45
CA ASP A 51 -0.17 11.22 14.58
C ASP A 51 -1.43 10.34 14.45
N PRO A 52 -2.24 10.23 15.51
CA PRO A 52 -3.44 9.40 15.53
C PRO A 52 -4.54 9.85 14.56
N ASN A 53 -4.40 11.05 13.99
CA ASN A 53 -5.35 11.62 13.04
C ASN A 53 -4.85 11.52 11.59
N GLU A 54 -3.71 10.86 11.33
CA GLU A 54 -3.19 10.57 10.00
C GLU A 54 -3.02 11.84 9.12
N LEU A 55 -2.50 12.91 9.72
CA LEU A 55 -2.37 14.22 9.07
C LEU A 55 -1.04 14.41 8.34
N VAL A 56 -0.02 13.62 8.68
CA VAL A 56 1.34 13.78 8.16
C VAL A 56 1.83 12.48 7.53
N ASN A 57 1.86 12.44 6.20
CA ASN A 57 2.48 11.36 5.46
C ASN A 57 4.01 11.37 5.66
N ARG A 58 4.58 10.21 6.01
CA ARG A 58 6.00 9.96 6.31
C ARG A 58 6.74 9.19 5.22
N VAL A 59 6.11 8.90 4.09
CA VAL A 59 6.80 8.28 2.95
C VAL A 59 7.99 9.12 2.52
N GLY A 60 9.14 8.46 2.36
CA GLY A 60 10.41 9.09 2.00
C GLY A 60 11.05 9.94 3.11
N ASP A 61 10.49 9.98 4.32
CA ASP A 61 11.14 10.57 5.49
C ASP A 61 12.31 9.65 5.92
N PRO A 62 13.57 10.11 5.91
CA PRO A 62 14.72 9.27 6.24
C PRO A 62 14.64 8.62 7.63
N ASP A 63 13.93 9.25 8.57
CA ASP A 63 13.74 8.70 9.92
C ASP A 63 12.77 7.49 9.95
N TYR A 64 12.02 7.27 8.86
CA TYR A 64 11.04 6.19 8.72
C TYR A 64 11.39 5.19 7.61
N ALA A 65 12.52 5.35 6.91
CA ALA A 65 12.91 4.50 5.77
C ALA A 65 12.85 3.00 6.09
N ASP A 66 13.46 2.58 7.21
CA ASP A 66 13.42 1.16 7.63
C ASP A 66 11.98 0.69 7.91
N THR A 67 11.12 1.58 8.43
CA THR A 67 9.71 1.24 8.73
C THR A 67 8.90 1.11 7.44
N GLU A 68 9.15 1.98 6.47
CA GLU A 68 8.54 1.93 5.14
C GLU A 68 8.87 0.60 4.46
N ASP A 69 10.15 0.25 4.35
CA ASP A 69 10.63 -1.00 3.74
C ASP A 69 10.01 -2.25 4.40
N ILE A 70 9.94 -2.27 5.73
CA ILE A 70 9.36 -3.40 6.48
C ILE A 70 7.86 -3.55 6.18
N LEU A 71 7.10 -2.46 6.20
CA LEU A 71 5.65 -2.51 6.00
C LEU A 71 5.29 -2.81 4.54
N GLU A 72 6.05 -2.28 3.59
CA GLU A 72 5.90 -2.61 2.17
C GLU A 72 6.19 -4.09 1.90
N ALA A 73 7.30 -4.61 2.42
CA ALA A 73 7.64 -6.02 2.29
C ALA A 73 6.58 -6.93 2.93
N GLN A 74 6.09 -6.57 4.13
CA GLN A 74 5.05 -7.32 4.81
C GLN A 74 3.73 -7.32 4.03
N LEU A 75 3.29 -6.17 3.53
CA LEU A 75 2.09 -6.08 2.72
C LEU A 75 2.24 -6.90 1.44
N SER A 76 3.36 -6.76 0.74
CA SER A 76 3.65 -7.50 -0.49
C SER A 76 3.58 -9.01 -0.28
N GLU A 77 4.18 -9.51 0.80
CA GLU A 77 4.13 -10.93 1.15
C GLU A 77 2.70 -11.41 1.41
N ILE A 78 1.91 -10.65 2.17
CA ILE A 78 0.51 -11.00 2.45
C ILE A 78 -0.32 -11.05 1.16
N LEU A 79 -0.12 -10.08 0.26
CA LEU A 79 -0.84 -10.03 -1.02
C LEU A 79 -0.44 -11.20 -1.92
N ARG A 80 0.86 -11.53 -1.98
CA ARG A 80 1.38 -12.70 -2.69
C ARG A 80 0.79 -14.02 -2.16
N GLU A 81 0.76 -14.20 -0.84
CA GLU A 81 0.16 -15.39 -0.22
C GLU A 81 -1.34 -15.54 -0.51
N ARG A 82 -2.05 -14.43 -0.71
CA ARG A 82 -3.48 -14.40 -1.07
C ARG A 82 -3.74 -14.63 -2.56
N GLY A 83 -2.69 -14.64 -3.38
CA GLY A 83 -2.81 -14.69 -4.84
C GLY A 83 -3.45 -13.43 -5.42
N ASP A 84 -3.12 -12.26 -4.85
CA ASP A 84 -3.61 -10.98 -5.33
C ASP A 84 -3.11 -10.73 -6.77
N PRO A 85 -4.00 -10.53 -7.76
CA PRO A 85 -3.63 -10.44 -9.17
C PRO A 85 -2.80 -9.20 -9.53
N GLU A 86 -2.78 -8.17 -8.67
CA GLU A 86 -1.98 -6.95 -8.87
C GLU A 86 -0.46 -7.18 -8.62
N LEU A 87 -0.08 -8.34 -8.06
CA LEU A 87 1.32 -8.74 -7.92
C LEU A 87 1.60 -9.98 -8.78
N PRO A 88 1.82 -9.83 -10.11
CA PRO A 88 2.24 -10.95 -10.94
C PRO A 88 3.55 -11.55 -10.42
N GLU A 89 3.68 -12.89 -10.47
CA GLU A 89 4.90 -13.60 -10.04
C GLU A 89 6.14 -13.23 -10.84
N ASP A 90 5.95 -12.66 -12.03
CA ASP A 90 7.00 -12.13 -12.90
C ASP A 90 7.03 -10.59 -12.79
N GLU A 91 8.12 -10.12 -12.20
CA GLU A 91 8.61 -8.75 -12.10
C GLU A 91 8.32 -7.91 -13.37
N TRP A 92 7.65 -6.76 -13.18
CA TRP A 92 7.43 -5.60 -14.08
C TRP A 92 5.97 -5.30 -14.42
N LEU A 93 5.30 -4.50 -13.57
CA LEU A 93 4.35 -3.46 -13.99
C LEU A 93 3.86 -2.60 -12.80
N TYR A 94 4.76 -1.82 -12.19
CA TYR A 94 4.37 -0.53 -11.61
C TYR A 94 4.95 0.58 -12.50
N PRO A 95 4.15 1.23 -13.36
CA PRO A 95 4.62 2.30 -14.23
C PRO A 95 4.69 3.63 -13.47
N ALA A 96 5.49 3.70 -12.39
CA ALA A 96 5.92 4.98 -11.84
C ALA A 96 6.99 5.66 -12.72
N LEU A 97 7.45 4.99 -13.79
CA LEU A 97 8.56 5.45 -14.65
C LEU A 97 8.24 5.53 -16.15
N THR A 98 6.99 5.32 -16.56
CA THR A 98 6.60 5.51 -17.97
C THR A 98 5.71 6.74 -18.07
N PRO A 99 6.11 7.82 -18.78
CA PRO A 99 5.18 8.89 -19.11
C PRO A 99 4.00 8.25 -19.84
N MET A 100 2.78 8.51 -19.35
CA MET A 100 1.52 8.05 -19.94
C MET A 100 1.55 8.25 -21.46
N TYR A 101 1.78 7.18 -22.22
CA TYR A 101 1.58 7.20 -23.66
C TYR A 101 0.08 7.16 -23.90
N TYR A 102 -0.55 8.33 -24.00
CA TYR A 102 -1.80 8.45 -24.70
C TYR A 102 -1.49 8.29 -26.19
N PRO A 103 -2.00 7.26 -26.89
CA PRO A 103 -2.01 7.33 -28.35
C PRO A 103 -2.92 8.52 -28.71
N THR A 104 -2.32 9.60 -29.18
CA THR A 104 -3.07 10.57 -29.98
C THR A 104 -3.59 9.79 -31.17
N THR A 105 -4.90 9.61 -31.25
CA THR A 105 -5.55 9.24 -32.51
C THR A 105 -5.29 10.36 -33.49
N ASP A 106 -4.18 10.26 -34.23
CA ASP A 106 -4.03 10.84 -35.55
C ASP A 106 -4.17 9.69 -36.54
N ASP A 107 -5.39 9.53 -37.03
CA ASP A 107 -5.68 8.93 -38.34
C ASP A 107 -7.03 9.51 -38.80
N GLU A 108 -6.97 10.68 -39.45
CA GLU A 108 -7.63 10.99 -40.72
C GLU A 108 -6.83 12.04 -41.51
#